data_AF-G1XGT3-F1
#
_entry.id   AF-G1XGT3-F1
#
_cell.length_a   1.000
_cell.length_b   1.000
_cell.length_c   1.000
_cell.angle_alpha   90.00
_cell.angle_beta   90.00
_cell.angle_gamma   90.00
#
_symmetry.space_group_name_H-M   'P 1'
#
loop_
_entity.id
_entity.type
_entity.pdbx_description
1 polymer ?
#
loop_
_entity_poly.entity_id
_entity_poly.type
_entity_poly.pdbx_seq_one_letter_code
_entity_poly.pdbx_strand_id
1 'polypeptide(L)'
;MHRITDNRMAGSAVHSISIVEAICGKRFAPNVMLLSNMWNTSQENMHLKREEELKCGETFWAPLIRNGAKTDRYHYYDRSSFESNVQARTAAREIISKMLKNKPEITQLVHEVVVKKKRVAGTKANMAVVRYLFDSGAVEDRNEKEAERNAEKYKDNARLRDIFLEEARQARANKEKIQREWNMLNTLVGGVGFVLLGLATTYAYPFVNGIFLDLTCEAAIAFGMTIDTLANMG
;
A
#
# COMPACT_ATOMS: atom_id res chain seq x y z
N MET A 1 0.24 -7.65 -5.97
CA MET A 1 -0.47 -8.84 -6.51
C MET A 1 -1.97 -8.59 -6.36
N HIS A 2 -2.77 -8.93 -7.36
CA HIS A 2 -4.22 -8.71 -7.39
C HIS A 2 -4.94 -10.02 -7.75
N ARG A 3 -6.10 -10.28 -7.14
CA ARG A 3 -6.91 -11.46 -7.45
C ARG A 3 -7.82 -11.18 -8.64
N ILE A 4 -7.68 -11.95 -9.71
CA ILE A 4 -8.50 -11.74 -10.92
C ILE A 4 -9.98 -12.09 -10.74
N THR A 5 -10.30 -12.75 -9.63
CA THR A 5 -11.66 -13.10 -9.21
C THR A 5 -12.38 -11.98 -8.45
N ASP A 6 -11.64 -10.96 -7.98
CA ASP A 6 -12.27 -9.84 -7.28
C ASP A 6 -13.09 -9.01 -8.29
N ASN A 7 -14.40 -8.90 -8.04
CA ASN A 7 -15.33 -8.32 -8.99
C ASN A 7 -15.18 -6.80 -9.14
N ARG A 8 -14.46 -6.14 -8.23
CA ARG A 8 -14.20 -4.70 -8.24
C ARG A 8 -12.87 -4.37 -7.58
N MET A 9 -12.03 -3.59 -8.25
CA MET A 9 -11.05 -2.71 -7.59
C MET A 9 -11.81 -1.51 -6.98
N ALA A 10 -12.55 -1.73 -5.89
CA ALA A 10 -13.31 -0.65 -5.24
C ALA A 10 -12.49 0.01 -4.13
N GLY A 11 -12.54 1.35 -4.05
CA GLY A 11 -12.04 2.15 -2.94
C GLY A 11 -10.55 1.91 -2.63
N SER A 12 -10.27 1.14 -1.57
CA SER A 12 -8.93 0.93 -1.00
C SER A 12 -7.91 0.38 -2.00
N ALA A 13 -8.33 -0.46 -2.95
CA ALA A 13 -7.42 -1.06 -3.93
C ALA A 13 -6.88 -0.03 -4.95
N VAL A 14 -7.70 0.93 -5.39
CA VAL A 14 -7.28 2.04 -6.26
C VAL A 14 -6.28 2.93 -5.55
N HIS A 15 -6.60 3.30 -4.31
CA HIS A 15 -5.72 4.14 -3.50
C HIS A 15 -4.39 3.46 -3.20
N SER A 16 -4.40 2.14 -2.98
CA SER A 16 -3.19 1.35 -2.78
C SER A 16 -2.25 1.43 -3.99
N ILE A 17 -2.79 1.37 -5.21
CA ILE A 17 -1.99 1.52 -6.43
C ILE A 17 -1.43 2.94 -6.56
N SER A 18 -2.22 3.97 -6.26
CA SER A 18 -1.75 5.36 -6.27
C SER A 18 -0.62 5.61 -5.26
N ILE A 19 -0.69 5.00 -4.07
CA ILE A 19 0.38 5.07 -3.06
C ILE A 19 1.63 4.35 -3.56
N VAL A 20 1.50 3.15 -4.13
CA VAL A 20 2.63 2.42 -4.73
C VAL A 20 3.29 3.23 -5.85
N GLU A 21 2.50 3.84 -6.73
CA GLU A 21 3.00 4.73 -7.77
C GLU A 21 3.76 5.93 -7.18
N ALA A 22 3.23 6.53 -6.11
CA ALA A 22 3.87 7.66 -5.45
C ALA A 22 5.18 7.29 -4.74
N ILE A 23 5.27 6.08 -4.18
CA ILE A 23 6.49 5.55 -3.55
C ILE A 23 7.55 5.25 -4.60
N CYS A 24 7.20 4.47 -5.63
CA CYS A 24 8.14 4.05 -6.67
C CYS A 24 8.55 5.23 -7.56
N GLY A 25 7.57 5.96 -8.06
CA GLY A 25 7.74 6.98 -9.09
C GLY A 25 8.25 6.42 -10.42
N LYS A 26 8.38 7.32 -11.40
CA LYS A 26 8.67 6.96 -12.80
C LYS A 26 9.98 6.21 -13.00
N ARG A 27 11.04 6.58 -12.26
CA ARG A 27 12.36 5.97 -12.41
C ARG A 27 12.41 4.53 -11.92
N PHE A 28 11.75 4.23 -10.81
CA PHE A 28 11.74 2.91 -10.21
C PHE A 28 10.68 1.99 -10.82
N ALA A 29 9.65 2.52 -11.48
CA ALA A 29 8.56 1.71 -12.04
C ALA A 29 9.00 0.49 -12.89
N PRO A 30 10.09 0.52 -13.69
CA PRO A 30 10.61 -0.68 -14.36
C PRO A 30 11.01 -1.86 -13.45
N ASN A 31 11.25 -1.57 -12.16
CA ASN A 31 11.51 -2.55 -11.09
C ASN A 31 10.23 -3.09 -10.43
N VAL A 32 9.05 -2.66 -10.87
CA VAL A 32 7.75 -3.11 -10.33
C VAL A 32 7.17 -4.20 -11.21
N MET A 33 6.73 -5.30 -10.57
CA MET A 33 5.98 -6.38 -11.20
C MET A 33 4.54 -6.42 -10.65
N LEU A 34 3.59 -6.18 -11.54
CA LEU A 34 2.16 -6.24 -11.27
C LEU A 34 1.65 -7.64 -11.59
N LEU A 35 1.34 -8.39 -10.54
CA LEU A 35 0.92 -9.78 -10.65
C LEU A 35 -0.59 -9.93 -10.49
N SER A 36 -1.26 -10.64 -11.40
CA SER A 36 -2.61 -11.16 -11.20
C SER A 36 -2.57 -12.64 -10.79
N ASN A 37 -3.42 -13.08 -9.89
CA ASN A 37 -3.50 -14.49 -9.46
C ASN A 37 -4.94 -15.03 -9.47
N MET A 38 -5.11 -16.28 -9.03
CA MET A 38 -6.38 -17.01 -9.04
C MET A 38 -6.96 -17.25 -10.43
N TRP A 39 -6.09 -17.58 -11.37
CA TRP A 39 -6.49 -17.92 -12.75
C TRP A 39 -7.06 -19.33 -12.89
N ASN A 40 -7.04 -20.15 -11.83
CA ASN A 40 -7.55 -21.53 -11.83
C ASN A 40 -9.07 -21.58 -11.64
N THR A 41 -9.81 -20.94 -12.55
CA THR A 41 -11.29 -20.89 -12.53
C THR A 41 -11.85 -21.14 -13.93
N SER A 42 -13.09 -21.60 -14.03
CA SER A 42 -13.77 -21.88 -15.31
C SER A 42 -14.24 -20.62 -16.06
N GLN A 43 -13.97 -19.41 -15.55
CA GLN A 43 -14.47 -18.13 -16.08
C GLN A 43 -13.41 -17.34 -16.86
N GLU A 44 -12.61 -18.01 -17.69
CA GLU A 44 -11.43 -17.43 -18.34
C GLU A 44 -11.75 -16.15 -19.14
N ASN A 45 -12.81 -16.16 -19.96
CA ASN A 45 -13.22 -14.98 -20.74
C ASN A 45 -13.55 -13.75 -19.89
N MET A 46 -14.13 -13.96 -18.70
CA MET A 46 -14.43 -12.87 -17.77
C MET A 46 -13.15 -12.34 -17.12
N HIS A 47 -12.22 -13.23 -16.77
CA HIS A 47 -10.93 -12.86 -16.18
C HIS A 47 -10.02 -12.13 -17.16
N LEU A 48 -10.05 -12.49 -18.44
CA LEU A 48 -9.34 -11.75 -19.49
C LEU A 48 -9.85 -10.30 -19.60
N LYS A 49 -11.17 -10.09 -19.59
CA LYS A 49 -11.75 -8.74 -19.59
C LYS A 49 -11.34 -7.94 -18.34
N ARG A 50 -11.36 -8.56 -17.16
CA ARG A 50 -10.90 -7.92 -15.92
C ARG A 50 -9.41 -7.58 -15.96
N GLU A 51 -8.58 -8.44 -16.54
CA GLU A 51 -7.15 -8.16 -16.67
C GLU A 51 -6.91 -6.97 -17.60
N GLU A 52 -7.67 -6.88 -18.68
CA GLU A 52 -7.63 -5.75 -19.59
C GLU A 52 -8.07 -4.46 -18.88
N GLU A 53 -9.15 -4.51 -18.10
CA GLU A 53 -9.59 -3.39 -17.25
C GLU A 53 -8.48 -2.97 -16.27
N LEU A 54 -7.81 -3.91 -15.61
CA LEU A 54 -6.68 -3.59 -14.72
C LEU A 54 -5.56 -2.89 -15.47
N LYS A 55 -5.17 -3.39 -16.64
CA LYS A 55 -4.06 -2.86 -17.46
C LYS A 55 -4.37 -1.50 -18.06
N CYS A 56 -5.60 -1.28 -18.51
CA CYS A 56 -6.00 -0.10 -19.26
C CYS A 56 -6.70 0.97 -18.42
N GLY A 57 -7.17 0.63 -17.21
CA GLY A 57 -7.83 1.60 -16.34
C GLY A 57 -6.87 2.62 -15.74
N GLU A 58 -7.17 3.91 -15.94
CA GLU A 58 -6.38 5.05 -15.46
C GLU A 58 -6.23 5.09 -13.94
N THR A 59 -7.18 4.52 -13.20
CA THR A 59 -7.13 4.41 -11.74
C THR A 59 -6.54 3.08 -11.26
N PHE A 60 -6.12 2.21 -12.17
CA PHE A 60 -5.59 0.87 -11.89
C PHE A 60 -4.11 0.80 -12.30
N TRP A 61 -3.71 -0.18 -13.11
CA TRP A 61 -2.30 -0.42 -13.42
C TRP A 61 -1.75 0.48 -14.51
N ALA A 62 -2.61 1.13 -15.31
CA ALA A 62 -2.18 1.93 -16.45
C ALA A 62 -1.11 2.98 -16.11
N PRO A 63 -1.19 3.75 -15.01
CA PRO A 63 -0.16 4.72 -14.64
C PRO A 63 1.21 4.08 -14.39
N LEU A 64 1.24 2.95 -13.68
CA LEU A 64 2.47 2.19 -13.41
C LEU A 64 3.03 1.57 -14.69
N ILE A 65 2.18 0.99 -15.53
CA ILE A 65 2.57 0.39 -16.81
C ILE A 65 3.18 1.45 -17.73
N ARG A 66 2.56 2.63 -17.84
CA ARG A 66 3.13 3.76 -18.61
C ARG A 66 4.50 4.21 -18.11
N ASN A 67 4.74 4.07 -16.81
CA ASN A 67 6.04 4.35 -16.21
C ASN A 67 7.06 3.20 -16.37
N GLY A 68 6.68 2.08 -16.99
CA GLY A 68 7.55 0.96 -17.32
C GLY A 68 7.38 -0.27 -16.43
N ALA A 69 6.39 -0.30 -15.53
CA ALA A 69 6.09 -1.49 -14.75
C ALA A 69 5.71 -2.68 -15.64
N LYS A 70 6.13 -3.87 -15.22
CA LYS A 70 5.87 -5.12 -15.93
C LYS A 70 4.63 -5.79 -15.33
N THR A 71 3.95 -6.61 -16.13
CA THR A 71 2.81 -7.42 -15.66
C THR A 71 3.09 -8.90 -15.87
N ASP A 72 2.62 -9.76 -14.97
CA ASP A 72 2.67 -11.21 -15.15
C ASP A 72 1.49 -11.89 -14.44
N ARG A 73 1.25 -13.16 -14.76
CA ARG A 73 0.18 -13.98 -14.16
C ARG A 73 0.80 -15.04 -13.26
N TYR A 74 0.30 -15.16 -12.04
CA TYR A 74 0.65 -16.23 -11.11
C TYR A 74 -0.51 -17.22 -10.98
N HIS A 75 -0.37 -18.36 -11.65
CA HIS A 75 -1.45 -19.34 -11.82
C HIS A 75 -1.68 -20.24 -10.59
N TYR A 76 -0.81 -20.18 -9.58
CA TYR A 76 -0.87 -21.05 -8.42
C TYR A 76 -1.44 -20.27 -7.21
N TYR A 77 -2.49 -20.78 -6.56
CA TYR A 77 -3.13 -20.12 -5.41
C TYR A 77 -3.25 -21.04 -4.17
N ASP A 78 -2.71 -22.25 -4.22
CA ASP A 78 -2.90 -23.18 -3.10
C ASP A 78 -1.99 -22.85 -1.90
N ARG A 79 -2.63 -22.49 -0.77
CA ARG A 79 -1.99 -22.16 0.51
C ARG A 79 -1.43 -23.41 1.21
N SER A 80 -1.89 -24.61 0.85
CA SER A 80 -1.57 -25.87 1.52
C SER A 80 -0.26 -26.53 1.05
N SER A 81 0.43 -25.94 0.07
CA SER A 81 1.59 -26.62 -0.54
C SER A 81 2.65 -25.70 -1.15
N PHE A 82 2.97 -24.53 -0.58
CA PHE A 82 4.15 -23.80 -1.10
C PHE A 82 5.45 -24.62 -0.97
N GLU A 83 5.55 -25.47 0.05
CA GLU A 83 6.69 -26.40 0.24
C GLU A 83 6.61 -27.62 -0.70
N SER A 84 5.44 -28.25 -0.85
CA SER A 84 5.28 -29.48 -1.63
C SER A 84 5.00 -29.26 -3.13
N ASN A 85 4.57 -28.06 -3.55
CA ASN A 85 4.26 -27.75 -4.94
C ASN A 85 5.48 -27.15 -5.67
N VAL A 86 6.25 -28.01 -6.32
CA VAL A 86 7.42 -27.63 -7.12
C VAL A 86 7.06 -26.62 -8.21
N GLN A 87 5.91 -26.78 -8.87
CA GLN A 87 5.49 -25.92 -9.99
C GLN A 87 5.20 -24.48 -9.52
N ALA A 88 4.56 -24.32 -8.36
CA ALA A 88 4.29 -23.02 -7.74
C ALA A 88 5.58 -22.27 -7.39
N ARG A 89 6.59 -23.00 -6.87
CA ARG A 89 7.93 -22.44 -6.57
C ARG A 89 8.68 -22.07 -7.84
N THR A 90 8.65 -22.92 -8.86
CA THR A 90 9.29 -22.64 -10.16
C THR A 90 8.71 -21.38 -10.80
N ALA A 91 7.37 -21.25 -10.87
CA ALA A 91 6.72 -20.06 -11.42
C ALA A 91 7.07 -18.78 -10.64
N ALA A 92 7.14 -18.85 -9.30
CA ALA A 92 7.58 -17.72 -8.48
C ALA A 92 9.04 -17.34 -8.76
N ARG A 93 9.94 -18.33 -8.86
CA ARG A 93 11.36 -18.11 -9.20
C ARG A 93 11.53 -17.50 -10.59
N GLU A 94 10.72 -17.90 -11.57
CA GLU A 94 10.75 -17.31 -12.91
C GLU A 94 10.36 -15.83 -12.90
N ILE A 95 9.28 -15.48 -12.19
CA ILE A 95 8.85 -14.09 -12.01
C ILE A 95 9.97 -13.26 -11.34
N ILE A 96 10.54 -13.77 -10.24
CA ILE A 96 11.63 -13.08 -9.54
C ILE A 96 12.85 -12.94 -10.46
N SER A 97 13.20 -13.98 -11.21
CA SER A 97 14.33 -13.97 -12.15
C SER A 97 14.16 -12.93 -13.27
N LYS A 98 12.91 -12.64 -13.70
CA LYS A 98 12.62 -11.55 -14.63
C LYS A 98 12.91 -10.17 -14.01
N MET A 99 12.75 -10.01 -12.70
CA MET A 99 13.03 -8.74 -12.00
C MET A 99 14.51 -8.55 -11.69
N LEU A 100 15.25 -9.62 -11.36
CA LEU A 100 16.68 -9.54 -11.03
C LEU A 100 17.56 -9.01 -12.18
N LYS A 101 17.04 -9.05 -13.42
CA LYS A 101 17.71 -8.51 -14.61
C LYS A 101 17.59 -6.98 -14.73
N ASN A 102 16.76 -6.35 -13.90
CA ASN A 102 16.53 -4.92 -13.98
C ASN A 102 17.69 -4.12 -13.38
N LYS A 103 17.84 -2.87 -13.81
CA LYS A 103 18.83 -1.95 -13.23
C LYS A 103 18.40 -1.55 -11.81
N PRO A 104 19.28 -1.68 -10.80
CA PRO A 104 19.04 -1.14 -9.47
C PRO A 104 18.72 0.36 -9.56
N GLU A 105 17.69 0.80 -8.84
CA GLU A 105 17.24 2.19 -8.81
C GLU A 105 16.65 2.48 -7.43
N ILE A 106 16.73 3.72 -6.98
CA ILE A 106 16.10 4.15 -5.72
C ILE A 106 14.64 4.54 -5.97
N THR A 107 13.78 4.31 -4.99
CA THR A 107 12.38 4.74 -5.06
C THR A 107 12.26 6.26 -4.99
N GLN A 108 11.17 6.82 -5.52
CA GLN A 108 10.86 8.25 -5.41
C GLN A 108 10.81 8.70 -3.95
N LEU A 109 10.25 7.89 -3.05
CA LEU A 109 10.22 8.20 -1.62
C LEU A 109 11.62 8.35 -1.04
N VAL A 110 12.52 7.39 -1.29
CA VAL A 110 13.91 7.45 -0.81
C VAL A 110 14.63 8.66 -1.41
N HIS A 111 14.44 8.93 -2.70
CA HIS A 111 15.01 10.11 -3.35
C HIS A 111 14.50 11.42 -2.72
N GLU A 112 13.22 11.50 -2.38
CA GLU A 112 12.63 12.68 -1.75
C GLU A 112 13.14 12.93 -0.33
N VAL A 113 13.23 11.88 0.48
CA VAL A 113 13.63 11.99 1.88
C VAL A 113 15.15 12.14 2.02
N VAL A 114 15.93 11.30 1.32
CA VAL A 114 17.40 11.24 1.52
C VAL A 114 18.10 12.28 0.65
N VAL A 115 17.79 12.33 -0.64
CA VAL A 115 18.54 13.18 -1.59
C VAL A 115 18.00 14.62 -1.57
N LYS A 116 16.69 14.79 -1.66
CA LYS A 116 16.05 16.13 -1.63
C LYS A 116 15.84 16.68 -0.22
N LYS A 117 16.16 15.90 0.83
CA LYS A 117 15.98 16.26 2.24
C LYS A 117 14.57 16.77 2.56
N LYS A 118 13.55 16.27 1.86
CA LYS A 118 12.16 16.61 2.17
C LYS A 118 11.75 15.95 3.48
N ARG A 119 10.96 16.66 4.29
CA ARG A 119 10.22 16.03 5.39
C ARG A 119 9.24 15.00 4.80
N VAL A 120 9.00 13.91 5.53
CA VAL A 120 8.05 12.85 5.12
C VAL A 120 6.68 13.43 4.76
N ALA A 121 6.21 14.43 5.51
CA ALA A 121 4.96 15.15 5.23
C ALA A 121 4.87 15.76 3.81
N GLY A 122 6.00 16.19 3.25
CA GLY A 122 6.09 16.81 1.91
C GLY A 122 6.40 15.82 0.77
N THR A 123 6.41 14.53 1.06
CA THR A 123 6.64 13.48 0.05
C THR A 123 5.37 13.19 -0.75
N LYS A 124 5.54 12.73 -1.99
CA LYS A 124 4.42 12.29 -2.82
C LYS A 124 3.66 11.12 -2.20
N ALA A 125 4.38 10.20 -1.57
CA ALA A 125 3.78 9.06 -0.89
C ALA A 125 2.85 9.51 0.25
N ASN A 126 3.30 10.45 1.10
CA ASN A 126 2.47 10.99 2.16
C ASN A 126 1.24 11.72 1.60
N MET A 127 1.39 12.54 0.56
CA MET A 127 0.26 13.21 -0.08
C MET A 127 -0.77 12.20 -0.63
N ALA A 128 -0.33 11.08 -1.19
CA ALA A 128 -1.22 10.02 -1.67
C ALA A 128 -1.98 9.34 -0.51
N VAL A 129 -1.30 9.06 0.62
CA VAL A 129 -1.93 8.52 1.83
C VAL A 129 -2.94 9.50 2.43
N VAL A 130 -2.56 10.76 2.55
CA VAL A 130 -3.43 11.82 3.07
C VAL A 130 -4.69 11.95 2.21
N ARG A 131 -4.53 11.96 0.87
CA ARG A 131 -5.66 11.97 -0.05
C ARG A 131 -6.58 10.76 0.16
N TYR A 132 -6.03 9.56 0.29
CA TYR A 132 -6.81 8.35 0.58
C TYR A 132 -7.62 8.46 1.88
N LEU A 133 -7.01 8.96 2.96
CA LEU A 133 -7.69 9.12 4.24
C LEU A 133 -8.82 10.16 4.14
N PHE A 134 -8.60 11.26 3.43
CA PHE A 134 -9.65 12.26 3.16
C PHE A 134 -10.78 11.71 2.30
N ASP A 135 -10.46 11.06 1.18
CA ASP A 135 -11.45 10.50 0.26
C ASP A 135 -12.28 9.40 0.96
N SER A 136 -11.62 8.54 1.75
CA SER A 136 -12.31 7.52 2.58
C SER A 136 -13.21 8.16 3.64
N GLY A 137 -12.72 9.19 4.34
CA GLY A 137 -13.52 9.91 5.33
C GLY A 137 -14.77 10.57 4.72
N ALA A 138 -14.64 11.14 3.52
CA ALA A 138 -15.76 11.75 2.80
C ALA A 138 -16.77 10.73 2.25
N VAL A 139 -16.35 9.49 1.98
CA VAL A 139 -17.27 8.39 1.65
C VAL A 139 -18.07 7.98 2.87
N GLU A 140 -17.42 7.75 4.01
CA GLU A 140 -18.13 7.37 5.25
C GLU A 140 -19.07 8.47 5.74
N ASP A 141 -18.71 9.76 5.60
CA ASP A 141 -19.59 10.88 5.94
C ASP A 141 -20.86 10.93 5.05
N ARG A 142 -20.73 10.57 3.77
CA ARG A 142 -21.88 10.46 2.87
C ARG A 142 -22.75 9.26 3.21
N ASN A 143 -22.13 8.11 3.49
CA ASN A 143 -22.84 6.90 3.89
C ASN A 143 -23.64 7.12 5.18
N GLU A 144 -23.03 7.77 6.19
CA GLU A 144 -23.69 8.13 7.45
C GLU A 144 -24.94 8.99 7.19
N LYS A 145 -24.80 10.09 6.44
CA LYS A 145 -25.92 11.00 6.11
C LYS A 145 -27.00 10.34 5.27
N GLU A 146 -26.64 9.42 4.39
CA GLU A 146 -27.62 8.68 3.58
C GLU A 146 -28.38 7.67 4.42
N ALA A 147 -27.69 6.92 5.28
CA ALA A 147 -28.27 5.97 6.20
C ALA A 147 -29.23 6.66 7.19
N GLU A 148 -28.84 7.81 7.76
CA GLU A 148 -29.72 8.61 8.64
C GLU A 148 -30.98 9.10 7.92
N ARG A 149 -30.84 9.60 6.68
CA ARG A 149 -31.99 10.03 5.87
C ARG A 149 -32.91 8.86 5.54
N ASN A 150 -32.37 7.69 5.25
CA ASN A 150 -33.15 6.49 5.00
C ASN A 150 -33.85 6.00 6.27
N ALA A 151 -33.19 6.05 7.43
CA ALA A 151 -33.81 5.72 8.72
C ALA A 151 -35.00 6.63 9.02
N GLU A 152 -34.91 7.94 8.75
CA GLU A 152 -36.02 8.88 8.91
C GLU A 152 -37.14 8.62 7.90
N LYS A 153 -36.79 8.37 6.62
CA LYS A 153 -37.74 8.05 5.56
C LYS A 153 -38.57 6.80 5.86
N TYR A 154 -37.97 5.79 6.48
CA TYR A 154 -38.62 4.53 6.82
C TYR A 154 -38.96 4.42 8.31
N LYS A 155 -39.18 5.55 9.00
CA LYS A 155 -39.42 5.58 10.46
C LYS A 155 -40.58 4.70 10.93
N ASP A 156 -41.61 4.53 10.09
CA ASP A 156 -42.80 3.74 10.39
C ASP A 156 -42.58 2.23 10.18
N ASN A 157 -41.48 1.84 9.53
CA ASN A 157 -41.07 0.45 9.36
C ASN A 157 -39.89 0.14 10.29
N ALA A 158 -40.19 -0.40 11.47
CA ALA A 158 -39.20 -0.70 12.50
C ALA A 158 -37.99 -1.50 11.97
N ARG A 159 -38.23 -2.54 11.15
CA ARG A 159 -37.16 -3.38 10.61
C ARG A 159 -36.22 -2.61 9.67
N LEU A 160 -36.77 -1.83 8.74
CA LEU A 160 -35.95 -1.05 7.82
C LEU A 160 -35.22 0.08 8.53
N ARG A 161 -35.90 0.75 9.47
CA ARG A 161 -35.29 1.79 10.30
C ARG A 161 -34.09 1.25 11.07
N ASP A 162 -34.21 0.09 11.71
CA ASP A 162 -33.10 -0.50 12.47
C ASP A 162 -31.90 -0.85 11.58
N ILE A 163 -32.14 -1.40 10.37
CA ILE A 163 -31.08 -1.68 9.38
C ILE A 163 -30.31 -0.39 9.04
N PHE A 164 -31.04 0.70 8.70
CA PHE A 164 -30.40 1.96 8.34
C PHE A 164 -29.70 2.64 9.54
N LEU A 165 -30.21 2.47 10.76
CA LEU A 165 -29.52 2.94 11.96
C LEU A 165 -28.23 2.15 12.24
N GLU A 166 -28.22 0.84 11.98
CA GLU A 166 -27.01 0.03 12.05
C GLU A 166 -25.99 0.45 10.99
N GLU A 167 -26.42 0.71 9.74
CA GLU A 167 -25.55 1.24 8.68
C GLU A 167 -24.94 2.59 9.09
N ALA A 168 -25.72 3.50 9.67
CA ALA A 168 -25.22 4.77 10.18
C ALA A 168 -24.19 4.59 11.31
N ARG A 169 -24.43 3.65 12.24
CA ARG A 169 -23.45 3.31 13.29
C ARG A 169 -22.16 2.73 12.71
N GLN A 170 -22.25 1.87 11.70
CA GLN A 170 -21.06 1.32 11.02
C GLN A 170 -20.25 2.43 10.33
N ALA A 171 -20.91 3.33 9.62
CA ALA A 171 -20.26 4.46 8.97
C ALA A 171 -19.54 5.37 9.98
N ARG A 172 -20.18 5.67 11.13
CA ARG A 172 -19.55 6.40 12.25
C ARG A 172 -18.31 5.69 12.79
N ALA A 173 -18.41 4.38 13.05
CA ALA A 173 -17.29 3.60 13.57
C ALA A 173 -16.11 3.57 12.58
N ASN A 174 -16.39 3.46 11.27
CA ASN A 174 -15.37 3.54 10.22
C ASN A 174 -14.71 4.91 10.17
N LYS A 175 -15.48 5.99 10.29
CA LYS A 175 -14.98 7.37 10.34
C LYS A 175 -14.07 7.59 11.56
N GLU A 176 -14.43 7.09 12.73
CA GLU A 176 -13.57 7.14 13.93
C GLU A 176 -12.28 6.35 13.73
N LYS A 177 -12.33 5.22 13.02
CA LYS A 177 -11.12 4.45 12.68
C LYS A 177 -10.20 5.24 11.75
N ILE A 178 -10.74 5.85 10.69
CA ILE A 178 -9.98 6.70 9.76
C ILE A 178 -9.36 7.89 10.50
N GLN A 179 -10.10 8.51 11.42
CA GLN A 179 -9.58 9.62 12.23
C GLN A 179 -8.43 9.19 13.14
N ARG A 180 -8.52 7.99 13.75
CA ARG A 180 -7.42 7.40 14.53
C ARG A 180 -6.20 7.12 13.68
N GLU A 181 -6.38 6.53 12.49
CA GLU A 181 -5.30 6.28 11.54
C GLU A 181 -4.62 7.59 11.10
N TRP A 182 -5.38 8.65 10.87
CA TRP A 182 -4.85 9.97 10.55
C TRP A 182 -4.06 10.59 11.71
N ASN A 183 -4.59 10.53 12.93
CA ASN A 183 -3.88 11.01 14.13
C ASN A 183 -2.56 10.26 14.35
N MET A 184 -2.58 8.94 14.16
CA MET A 184 -1.39 8.10 14.26
C MET A 184 -0.36 8.46 13.19
N LEU A 185 -0.80 8.62 11.93
CA LEU A 185 0.08 9.02 10.83
C LEU A 185 0.72 10.38 11.11
N ASN A 186 -0.04 11.37 11.55
CA ASN A 186 0.50 12.69 11.88
C ASN A 186 1.52 12.65 13.01
N THR A 187 1.27 11.83 14.02
CA THR A 187 2.19 11.64 15.15
C THR A 187 3.48 10.96 14.68
N LEU A 188 3.38 9.91 13.85
CA LEU A 188 4.52 9.20 13.29
C LEU A 188 5.33 10.04 12.30
N VAL A 189 4.67 10.73 11.37
CA VAL A 189 5.33 11.62 10.40
C VAL A 189 6.00 12.79 11.12
N GLY A 190 5.39 13.29 12.19
CA GLY A 190 6.00 14.27 13.10
C GLY A 190 7.24 13.73 13.81
N GLY A 191 7.18 12.51 14.35
CA GLY A 191 8.27 11.87 15.10
C GLY A 191 9.44 11.37 14.24
N VAL A 192 9.15 10.71 13.11
CA VAL A 192 10.16 10.20 12.15
C VAL A 192 10.95 11.36 11.53
N GLY A 193 10.33 12.52 11.36
CA GLY A 193 11.01 13.75 10.94
C GLY A 193 12.13 14.17 11.89
N PHE A 194 11.99 13.94 13.20
CA PHE A 194 13.04 14.19 14.18
C PHE A 194 14.16 13.14 14.15
N VAL A 195 13.80 11.86 14.02
CA VAL A 195 14.77 10.76 14.00
C VAL A 195 15.64 10.84 12.74
N LEU A 196 15.06 11.04 11.55
CA LEU A 196 15.83 11.16 10.31
C LEU A 196 16.69 12.42 10.27
N LEU A 197 16.27 13.52 10.89
CA LEU A 197 17.09 14.73 11.03
C LEU A 197 18.26 14.51 11.99
N GLY A 198 18.02 13.78 13.08
CA GLY A 198 19.06 13.33 14.02
C GLY A 198 20.08 12.43 13.33
N LEU A 199 19.64 11.39 12.62
CA LEU A 199 20.53 10.50 11.86
C LEU A 199 21.29 11.26 10.75
N ALA A 200 20.64 12.18 10.04
CA ALA A 200 21.29 12.97 9.00
C ALA A 200 22.29 14.00 9.55
N THR A 201 22.18 14.42 10.82
CA THR A 201 23.15 15.31 11.47
C THR A 201 24.29 14.52 12.11
N THR A 202 24.00 13.33 12.65
CA THR A 202 25.01 12.43 13.26
C THR A 202 25.85 11.70 12.21
N TYR A 203 25.28 11.33 11.05
CA TYR A 203 25.97 10.52 10.03
C TYR A 203 26.32 11.27 8.74
N ALA A 204 26.23 12.61 8.73
CA ALA A 204 26.75 13.42 7.64
C ALA A 204 28.27 13.68 7.76
N TYR A 205 29.07 12.61 7.77
CA TYR A 205 30.47 12.58 7.33
C TYR A 205 30.70 11.26 6.57
N PRO A 206 31.59 11.22 5.57
CA PRO A 206 31.34 10.58 4.29
C PRO A 206 31.05 9.08 4.41
N PHE A 207 29.99 8.66 3.73
CA PHE A 207 29.65 7.26 3.41
C PHE A 207 30.90 6.51 2.94
N VAL A 208 31.50 5.74 3.84
CA VAL A 208 32.48 4.71 3.49
C VAL A 208 31.83 3.36 3.77
N ASN A 209 31.68 2.61 2.68
CA ASN A 209 31.42 1.18 2.58
C ASN A 209 30.05 0.68 3.05
N GLY A 210 29.30 0.18 2.05
CA GLY A 210 27.95 -0.29 2.18
C GLY A 210 27.77 -1.34 3.27
N ILE A 211 26.85 -1.05 4.18
CA ILE A 211 26.14 -2.02 4.99
C ILE A 211 24.66 -1.62 4.96
N PHE A 212 23.81 -2.57 4.56
CA PHE A 212 22.37 -2.47 4.65
C PHE A 212 21.98 -2.39 6.14
N LEU A 213 21.33 -1.31 6.56
CA LEU A 213 20.64 -1.28 7.86
C LEU A 213 19.25 -1.91 7.68
N ASP A 214 19.10 -3.11 8.22
CA ASP A 214 17.83 -3.82 8.33
C ASP A 214 16.92 -3.13 9.36
N LEU A 215 15.60 -3.12 9.11
CA LEU A 215 14.57 -2.42 9.89
C LEU A 215 14.55 -2.80 11.39
N THR A 216 15.20 -3.90 11.76
CA THR A 216 15.35 -4.37 13.15
C THR A 216 16.24 -3.44 13.99
N CYS A 217 17.25 -2.81 13.38
CA CYS A 217 18.12 -1.84 14.07
C CYS A 217 17.41 -0.50 14.34
N GLU A 218 16.52 -0.08 13.44
CA GLU A 218 15.74 1.16 13.61
C GLU A 218 14.73 1.06 14.76
N ALA A 219 14.14 -0.12 14.96
CA ALA A 219 13.27 -0.38 16.11
C ALA A 219 14.04 -0.33 17.44
N ALA A 220 15.24 -0.93 17.52
CA ALA A 220 16.02 -0.97 18.76
C ALA A 220 16.50 0.43 19.21
N ILE A 221 16.87 1.30 18.27
CA ILE A 221 17.26 2.69 18.58
C ILE A 221 16.03 3.51 19.00
N ALA A 222 14.85 3.28 18.41
CA ALA A 222 13.60 3.92 18.82
C ALA A 222 13.16 3.54 20.26
N PHE A 223 13.59 2.38 20.76
CA PHE A 223 13.38 1.95 22.16
C PHE A 223 14.50 2.40 23.12
N GLY A 224 15.41 3.27 22.69
CA GLY A 224 16.38 3.92 23.56
C GLY A 224 17.67 3.11 23.81
N MET A 225 17.92 2.07 23.02
CA MET A 225 19.20 1.36 23.08
C MET A 225 20.30 2.15 22.36
N THR A 226 21.46 2.27 23.01
CA THR A 226 22.66 2.85 22.40
C THR A 226 23.29 1.89 21.39
N ILE A 227 24.05 2.43 20.44
CA ILE A 227 24.71 1.62 19.39
C ILE A 227 25.75 0.67 20.02
N ASP A 228 26.41 1.09 21.10
CA ASP A 228 27.35 0.26 21.84
C ASP A 228 26.68 -0.96 22.51
N THR A 229 25.40 -0.84 22.90
CA THR A 229 24.62 -1.97 23.41
C THR A 229 24.19 -2.94 22.31
N LEU A 230 24.01 -2.48 21.07
CA LEU A 230 23.68 -3.34 19.92
C LEU A 230 24.90 -4.10 19.39
N ALA A 231 26.09 -3.49 19.46
CA ALA A 231 27.34 -4.11 19.04
C ALA A 231 27.79 -5.27 19.96
N ASN A 232 27.34 -5.29 21.22
CA ASN A 232 27.71 -6.29 22.22
C ASN A 232 26.68 -7.43 22.39
N MET A 233 25.64 -7.49 21.57
CA MET A 233 24.61 -8.55 21.58
C MET A 233 24.84 -9.66 20.53
N GLY A 234 26.03 -9.70 19.93
CA GLY A 234 26.47 -10.77 19.01
C GLY A 234 27.04 -11.98 19.73
#